data_AF-A0A9E6E7R2-F1
#
_entry.id   AF-A0A9E6E7R2-F1
#
_cell.length_a   1.000
_cell.length_b   1.000
_cell.length_c   1.000
_cell.angle_alpha   90.00
_cell.angle_beta   90.00
_cell.angle_gamma   90.00
#
_symmetry.space_group_name_H-M   'P 1'
#
loop_
_entity.id
_entity.type
_entity.pdbx_description
1 polymer ?
#
loop_
_entity_poly.entity_id
_entity_poly.type
_entity_poly.pdbx_seq_one_letter_code
_entity_poly.pdbx_strand_id
1 'polypeptide(L)'
;MRLAHKRKVQMKLQKRVKATVANVEATKKAKPVVEKKVAVAPAAEKVVTAKEVSVALTPKQQQVLDIVVANAEGINPKGIGLAAGQEEAKAASWATGALKKLLEENLVAKEQLAGNKVIYKAV
;
A
#
# COMPACT_ATOMS: atom_id res chain seq x y z
N MET A 1 -39.89 -17.15 8.40
CA MET A 1 -38.72 -17.32 9.31
C MET A 1 -37.39 -16.69 8.86
N ARG A 2 -37.17 -16.30 7.59
CA ARG A 2 -35.85 -15.80 7.12
C ARG A 2 -35.44 -14.40 7.63
N LEU A 3 -36.40 -13.53 7.97
CA LEU A 3 -36.10 -12.12 8.31
C LEU A 3 -35.47 -11.93 9.69
N ALA A 4 -35.91 -12.69 10.69
CA ALA A 4 -35.37 -12.62 12.05
C ALA A 4 -33.89 -13.01 12.10
N HIS A 5 -33.52 -14.07 11.36
CA HIS A 5 -32.14 -14.52 11.26
C HIS A 5 -31.25 -13.49 10.56
N LYS A 6 -31.73 -12.89 9.47
CA LYS A 6 -31.02 -11.81 8.76
C LYS A 6 -30.78 -10.59 9.66
N ARG A 7 -31.80 -10.15 10.42
CA ARG A 7 -31.67 -9.03 11.38
C ARG A 7 -30.66 -9.32 12.49
N LYS A 8 -30.63 -10.55 13.01
CA LYS A 8 -29.68 -10.99 14.05
C LYS A 8 -28.23 -10.96 13.56
N VAL A 9 -27.99 -11.41 12.32
CA VAL A 9 -26.67 -11.36 11.68
C VAL A 9 -26.20 -9.92 11.48
N GLN A 10 -27.06 -9.04 10.97
CA GLN A 10 -26.75 -7.63 10.75
C GLN A 10 -26.38 -6.91 12.07
N MET A 11 -27.17 -7.10 13.13
CA MET A 11 -26.86 -6.53 14.45
C MET A 11 -25.52 -7.04 15.01
N LYS A 12 -25.18 -8.32 14.79
CA LYS A 12 -23.93 -8.90 15.28
C LYS A 12 -22.72 -8.33 14.55
N LEU A 13 -22.84 -8.08 13.24
CA LEU A 13 -21.80 -7.42 12.43
C LEU A 13 -21.60 -5.97 12.86
N GLN A 14 -22.67 -5.19 13.03
CA GLN A 14 -22.59 -3.80 13.48
C GLN A 14 -21.94 -3.65 14.86
N LYS A 15 -22.27 -4.55 15.81
CA LYS A 15 -21.66 -4.56 17.15
C LYS A 15 -20.14 -4.80 17.12
N ARG A 16 -19.68 -5.70 16.25
CA ARG A 16 -18.23 -5.98 16.09
C ARG A 16 -17.50 -4.78 15.50
N VAL A 17 -18.04 -4.17 14.44
CA VAL A 17 -17.44 -2.98 13.82
C VAL A 17 -17.33 -1.83 14.80
N LYS A 18 -18.38 -1.56 15.60
CA LYS A 18 -18.34 -0.51 16.63
C LYS A 18 -17.30 -0.78 17.72
N ALA A 19 -17.19 -2.04 18.18
CA ALA A 19 -16.20 -2.41 19.19
C ALA A 19 -14.75 -2.32 18.66
N THR A 20 -14.52 -2.68 17.40
CA THR A 20 -13.19 -2.55 16.78
C THR A 20 -12.78 -1.10 16.56
N VAL A 21 -13.71 -0.21 16.19
CA VAL A 21 -13.41 1.23 16.01
C VAL A 21 -13.09 1.88 17.35
N ALA A 22 -13.86 1.59 18.41
CA ALA A 22 -13.59 2.11 19.74
C ALA A 22 -12.23 1.63 20.32
N ASN A 23 -11.81 0.40 20.01
CA ASN A 23 -10.51 -0.12 20.42
C ASN A 23 -9.33 0.53 19.66
N VAL A 24 -9.56 1.00 18.44
CA VAL A 24 -8.54 1.71 17.64
C VAL A 24 -8.38 3.17 18.09
N GLU A 25 -9.44 3.80 18.61
CA GLU A 25 -9.38 5.19 19.11
C GLU A 25 -8.74 5.30 20.51
N ALA A 26 -8.71 4.23 21.31
CA ALA A 26 -8.29 4.26 22.71
C ALA A 26 -6.78 4.18 22.99
N THR A 27 -5.89 4.14 21.99
CA THR A 27 -4.43 3.95 22.21
C THR A 27 -3.55 5.17 21.88
N LYS A 28 -4.08 6.40 21.97
CA LYS A 28 -3.24 7.62 21.89
C LYS A 28 -3.41 8.53 23.13
N LYS A 29 -2.27 8.75 23.83
CA LYS A 29 -1.94 9.64 25.00
C LYS A 29 -1.77 8.83 26.33
N ALA A 30 -0.70 8.89 27.15
CA ALA A 30 0.53 9.69 27.23
C ALA A 30 1.60 9.04 28.20
N LYS A 31 2.87 9.49 28.06
CA LYS A 31 4.21 9.18 28.70
C LYS A 31 4.36 9.56 30.21
N PRO A 32 5.42 9.22 31.03
CA PRO A 32 6.87 9.58 30.83
C PRO A 32 8.06 8.73 31.44
N VAL A 33 9.25 8.85 30.78
CA VAL A 33 10.68 8.96 31.25
C VAL A 33 11.28 7.83 32.14
N VAL A 34 12.41 7.15 31.80
CA VAL A 34 13.85 7.54 32.01
C VAL A 34 14.81 6.71 31.12
N GLU A 35 15.79 7.42 30.58
CA GLU A 35 17.13 7.10 30.04
C GLU A 35 17.64 5.64 29.91
N LYS A 36 17.99 5.27 28.66
CA LYS A 36 19.34 4.79 28.34
C LYS A 36 19.72 5.18 26.90
N LYS A 37 20.67 6.11 26.78
CA LYS A 37 21.39 6.49 25.56
C LYS A 37 22.00 5.25 24.89
N VAL A 38 21.74 5.08 23.59
CA VAL A 38 22.72 4.96 22.47
C VAL A 38 21.94 5.41 21.21
N ALA A 39 21.95 6.70 20.84
CA ALA A 39 22.71 7.28 19.70
C ALA A 39 22.73 6.34 18.47
N VAL A 40 22.03 6.60 17.37
CA VAL A 40 22.29 7.64 16.35
C VAL A 40 20.96 7.91 15.62
N ALA A 41 20.35 9.05 15.89
CA ALA A 41 20.26 10.22 15.00
C ALA A 41 19.18 10.11 13.89
N PRO A 42 18.16 10.97 13.95
CA PRO A 42 17.03 11.02 13.01
C PRO A 42 17.35 11.97 11.85
N ALA A 43 17.12 11.55 10.62
CA ALA A 43 17.04 12.46 9.47
C ALA A 43 16.59 11.69 8.23
N ALA A 44 15.37 11.93 7.79
CA ALA A 44 15.12 12.48 6.47
C ALA A 44 13.61 12.49 6.24
N GLU A 45 13.00 13.62 6.59
CA GLU A 45 12.07 14.24 5.67
C GLU A 45 12.67 14.17 4.26
N LYS A 46 12.25 13.19 3.48
CA LYS A 46 12.26 13.34 2.04
C LYS A 46 10.90 13.88 1.66
N VAL A 47 10.79 15.20 1.81
CA VAL A 47 10.05 16.03 0.87
C VAL A 47 10.64 15.71 -0.51
N VAL A 48 10.08 14.69 -1.17
CA VAL A 48 10.23 14.58 -2.62
C VAL A 48 9.00 15.26 -3.16
N THR A 49 9.20 16.54 -3.45
CA THR A 49 8.51 17.34 -4.45
C THR A 49 7.43 16.53 -5.19
N ALA A 50 6.18 16.84 -4.84
CA ALA A 50 5.04 16.45 -5.63
C ALA A 50 5.26 16.94 -7.06
N LYS A 51 5.77 16.05 -7.92
CA LYS A 51 5.43 16.12 -9.34
C LYS A 51 3.94 15.87 -9.32
N GLU A 52 3.15 16.94 -9.39
CA GLU A 52 1.70 16.88 -9.51
C GLU A 52 1.38 16.12 -10.79
N VAL A 53 1.38 14.80 -10.68
CA VAL A 53 0.58 13.98 -11.54
C VAL A 53 -0.83 14.34 -11.09
N SER A 54 -1.51 15.19 -11.85
CA SER A 54 -2.90 15.63 -11.64
C SER A 54 -3.92 14.48 -11.77
N VAL A 55 -3.46 13.25 -11.57
CA VAL A 55 -4.23 12.02 -11.57
C VAL A 55 -4.42 11.66 -10.10
N ALA A 56 -5.67 11.65 -9.64
CA ALA A 56 -6.01 11.24 -8.29
C ALA A 56 -5.74 9.74 -8.10
N LEU A 57 -4.48 9.39 -7.83
CA LEU A 57 -4.06 8.02 -7.53
C LEU A 57 -4.43 7.67 -6.09
N THR A 58 -4.92 6.43 -5.91
CA THR A 58 -5.10 5.87 -4.57
C THR A 58 -3.74 5.70 -3.87
N PRO A 59 -3.67 5.68 -2.53
CA PRO A 59 -2.40 5.49 -1.82
C PRO A 59 -1.64 4.23 -2.24
N LYS A 60 -2.37 3.16 -2.60
CA LYS A 60 -1.80 1.92 -3.12
C LYS A 60 -1.17 2.09 -4.50
N GLN A 61 -1.83 2.82 -5.39
CA GLN A 61 -1.31 3.10 -6.73
C GLN A 61 -0.09 4.01 -6.66
N GLN A 62 -0.12 5.00 -5.76
CA GLN A 62 1.03 5.86 -5.51
C GLN A 62 2.22 5.04 -4.99
N GLN A 63 2.03 4.18 -4.00
CA GLN A 63 3.09 3.30 -3.49
C GLN A 63 3.69 2.41 -4.59
N VAL A 64 2.86 1.87 -5.49
CA VAL A 64 3.35 1.07 -6.62
C VAL A 64 4.15 1.93 -7.60
N LEU A 65 3.68 3.14 -7.90
CA LEU A 65 4.38 4.08 -8.77
C LEU A 65 5.74 4.46 -8.16
N ASP A 66 5.79 4.81 -6.88
CA ASP A 66 7.02 5.20 -6.18
C ASP A 66 8.07 4.09 -6.23
N ILE A 67 7.64 2.83 -6.04
CA ILE A 67 8.53 1.66 -6.16
C ILE A 67 9.03 1.49 -7.59
N VAL A 68 8.17 1.64 -8.59
CA VAL A 68 8.58 1.55 -10.00
C VAL A 68 9.56 2.66 -10.36
N VAL A 69 9.32 3.90 -9.91
CA VAL A 69 10.22 5.05 -10.10
C VAL A 69 11.57 4.83 -9.41
N ALA A 70 11.59 4.20 -8.23
CA ALA A 70 12.83 3.85 -7.55
C ALA A 70 13.66 2.77 -8.26
N ASN A 71 13.09 2.06 -9.24
CA ASN A 71 13.74 0.97 -9.97
C ASN A 71 13.86 1.33 -11.47
N ALA A 72 14.87 2.12 -11.83
CA ALA A 72 15.10 2.60 -13.19
C ALA A 72 15.28 1.50 -14.26
N GLU A 73 15.81 0.33 -13.86
CA GLU A 73 15.98 -0.83 -14.75
C GLU A 73 14.64 -1.54 -15.07
N GLY A 74 13.59 -1.18 -14.36
CA GLY A 74 12.28 -1.82 -14.43
C GLY A 74 12.14 -2.99 -13.47
N ILE A 75 10.92 -3.18 -12.97
CA ILE A 75 10.63 -4.16 -11.92
C ILE A 75 9.43 -5.02 -12.30
N ASN A 76 9.46 -6.30 -11.95
CA ASN A 76 8.35 -7.21 -12.20
C ASN A 76 7.24 -7.05 -11.12
N PRO A 77 5.99 -7.46 -11.40
CA PRO A 77 4.89 -7.32 -10.43
C PRO A 77 5.17 -7.96 -9.06
N LYS A 78 5.88 -9.09 -9.04
CA LYS A 78 6.23 -9.78 -7.80
C LYS A 78 7.24 -8.96 -6.99
N GLY A 79 8.27 -8.40 -7.63
CA GLY A 79 9.28 -7.55 -7.03
C GLY A 79 8.69 -6.27 -6.44
N ILE A 80 7.70 -5.67 -7.12
CA ILE A 80 6.97 -4.50 -6.59
C ILE A 80 6.29 -4.86 -5.27
N GLY A 81 5.55 -5.99 -5.23
CA GLY A 81 4.90 -6.42 -4.02
C GLY A 81 5.88 -6.73 -2.88
N LEU A 82 7.02 -7.35 -3.19
CA LEU A 82 8.07 -7.63 -2.20
C LEU A 82 8.70 -6.34 -1.64
N ALA A 83 8.98 -5.36 -2.51
CA ALA A 83 9.48 -4.05 -2.10
C ALA A 83 8.45 -3.28 -1.25
N ALA A 84 7.16 -3.52 -1.48
CA ALA A 84 6.06 -3.00 -0.66
C ALA A 84 5.86 -3.76 0.68
N GLY A 85 6.70 -4.74 0.99
CA GLY A 85 6.60 -5.55 2.21
C GLY A 85 5.46 -6.57 2.20
N GLN A 86 4.94 -6.93 1.01
CA GLN A 86 3.93 -7.99 0.89
C GLN A 86 4.55 -9.38 1.00
N GLU A 87 3.74 -10.31 1.49
CA GLU A 87 4.06 -11.72 1.51
C GLU A 87 4.26 -12.25 0.08
N GLU A 88 5.25 -13.13 -0.11
CA GLU A 88 5.67 -13.58 -1.44
C GLU A 88 4.55 -14.23 -2.27
N ALA A 89 3.61 -14.93 -1.61
CA ALA A 89 2.45 -15.55 -2.24
C ALA A 89 1.43 -14.52 -2.80
N LYS A 90 1.40 -13.30 -2.25
CA LYS A 90 0.43 -12.25 -2.62
C LYS A 90 1.08 -11.08 -3.35
N ALA A 91 2.40 -10.98 -3.35
CA ALA A 91 3.16 -9.86 -3.89
C ALA A 91 2.77 -9.52 -5.34
N ALA A 92 2.71 -10.52 -6.22
CA ALA A 92 2.35 -10.31 -7.62
C ALA A 92 0.90 -9.83 -7.81
N SER A 93 -0.06 -10.47 -7.13
CA SER A 93 -1.49 -10.12 -7.19
C SER A 93 -1.80 -8.76 -6.55
N TRP A 94 -1.01 -8.37 -5.54
CA TRP A 94 -1.15 -7.07 -4.91
C TRP A 94 -0.80 -5.94 -5.87
N ALA A 95 0.32 -6.05 -6.60
CA ALA A 95 0.79 -5.02 -7.53
C ALA A 95 -0.03 -4.94 -8.82
N THR A 96 -0.47 -6.08 -9.38
CA THR A 96 -1.16 -6.14 -10.69
C THR A 96 -2.42 -5.26 -10.75
N GLY A 97 -3.21 -5.20 -9.69
CA GLY A 97 -4.40 -4.34 -9.65
C GLY A 97 -4.08 -2.84 -9.74
N ALA A 98 -2.97 -2.40 -9.14
CA ALA A 98 -2.52 -1.01 -9.23
C ALA A 98 -1.86 -0.70 -10.58
N LEU A 99 -1.03 -1.62 -11.08
CA LEU A 99 -0.37 -1.50 -12.38
C LEU A 99 -1.35 -1.32 -13.53
N LYS A 100 -2.54 -1.94 -13.47
CA LYS A 100 -3.58 -1.74 -14.49
C LYS A 100 -3.94 -0.27 -14.65
N LYS A 101 -4.15 0.45 -13.54
CA LYS A 101 -4.50 1.87 -13.57
C LYS A 101 -3.32 2.74 -13.99
N LEU A 102 -2.10 2.41 -13.55
CA LEU A 102 -0.90 3.15 -13.93
C LEU A 102 -0.56 3.03 -15.43
N LEU A 103 -0.89 1.89 -16.04
CA LEU A 103 -0.81 1.71 -17.50
C LEU A 103 -1.87 2.54 -18.24
N GLU A 104 -3.11 2.55 -17.76
CA GLU A 104 -4.21 3.34 -18.35
C GLU A 104 -3.90 4.84 -18.34
N GLU A 105 -3.31 5.33 -17.26
CA GLU A 105 -2.91 6.74 -17.08
C GLU A 105 -1.54 7.06 -17.71
N ASN A 106 -0.94 6.10 -18.44
CA ASN A 106 0.36 6.24 -19.11
C ASN A 106 1.53 6.64 -18.19
N LEU A 107 1.45 6.32 -16.89
CA LEU A 107 2.49 6.64 -15.90
C LEU A 107 3.59 5.59 -15.84
N VAL A 108 3.29 4.39 -16.32
CA VAL A 108 4.20 3.24 -16.32
C VAL A 108 4.10 2.55 -17.68
N ALA A 109 5.23 2.20 -18.27
CA ALA A 109 5.33 1.38 -19.47
C ALA A 109 5.54 -0.09 -19.09
N LYS A 110 4.84 -0.97 -19.81
CA LYS A 110 5.03 -2.43 -19.73
C LYS A 110 6.01 -2.84 -20.82
N GLU A 111 7.19 -3.31 -20.43
CA GLU A 111 8.16 -3.90 -21.34
C GLU A 111 8.20 -5.41 -21.16
N GLN A 112 8.20 -6.12 -22.28
CA GLN A 112 8.45 -7.56 -22.27
C GLN A 112 9.92 -7.79 -22.56
N LEU A 113 10.64 -8.35 -21.59
CA LEU A 113 12.02 -8.77 -21.77
C LEU A 113 12.06 -10.15 -22.45
N ALA A 114 13.24 -10.59 -22.91
CA ALA A 114 13.42 -11.92 -23.48
C ALA A 114 12.81 -13.01 -22.59
N GLY A 115 11.98 -13.89 -23.20
CA GLY A 115 11.15 -14.87 -22.51
C GLY A 115 9.77 -14.35 -22.08
N ASN A 116 9.05 -15.10 -21.24
CA ASN A 116 7.74 -14.68 -20.72
C ASN A 116 7.85 -13.69 -19.54
N LYS A 117 8.95 -12.91 -19.46
CA LYS A 117 9.23 -12.01 -18.34
C LYS A 117 8.75 -10.61 -18.66
N VAL A 118 7.84 -10.09 -17.83
CA VAL A 118 7.31 -8.73 -17.94
C VAL A 118 7.91 -7.84 -16.85
N ILE A 119 8.36 -6.66 -17.25
CA ILE A 119 8.83 -5.60 -16.36
C ILE A 119 8.05 -4.31 -16.60
N TYR A 120 8.03 -3.47 -15.57
CA TYR A 120 7.33 -2.20 -15.55
C TYR A 120 8.34 -1.09 -15.25
N LYS A 121 8.31 -0.02 -16.05
CA LYS A 121 9.19 1.16 -15.93
C LYS A 121 8.35 2.42 -15.86
N ALA A 122 8.79 3.41 -15.08
CA ALA A 122 8.15 4.73 -15.10
C ALA A 122 8.39 5.39 -16.47
N VAL A 123 7.38 6.13 -16.94
CA VAL A 123 7.45 6.92 -18.19
C VAL A 123 8.02 8.30 -17.92
#